data_AF-A0A3B9V619-F1
#
_entry.id   AF-A0A3B9V619-F1
#
_cell.length_a   1.000
_cell.length_b   1.000
_cell.length_c   1.000
_cell.angle_alpha   90.00
_cell.angle_beta   90.00
_cell.angle_gamma   90.00
#
_symmetry.space_group_name_H-M   'P 1'
#
loop_
_entity.id
_entity.type
_entity.pdbx_description
1 polymer ?
#
loop_
_entity_poly.entity_id
_entity_poly.type
_entity_poly.pdbx_seq_one_letter_code
_entity_poly.pdbx_strand_id
1 'polypeptide(L)'
;MSRLPLKSRSAALTEGPSRAPARAMLKAAGFDDEDLKRPLIGVANTWIEIGPCNLHLRQLSAQVKKGIRAAGGTPMEFNTVSISDGITMGSEGMRAS
;
A
#
# COMPACT_ATOMS: atom_id res chain seq x y z
N MET A 1 -28.60 4.04 -8.60
CA MET A 1 -27.57 3.59 -7.63
C MET A 1 -26.82 4.82 -7.12
N SER A 2 -26.94 5.18 -5.84
CA SER A 2 -26.16 6.28 -5.27
C SER A 2 -24.69 5.87 -5.23
N ARG A 3 -23.83 6.66 -5.87
CA ARG A 3 -22.38 6.40 -5.88
C ARG A 3 -21.84 6.79 -4.51
N LEU A 4 -21.31 5.84 -3.76
CA LEU A 4 -20.63 6.12 -2.49
C LEU A 4 -19.51 7.16 -2.72
N PRO A 5 -19.23 8.04 -1.74
CA PRO A 5 -18.13 9.00 -1.85
C PRO A 5 -16.81 8.24 -2.05
N LEU A 6 -16.00 8.69 -3.01
CA LEU A 6 -14.74 8.03 -3.37
C LEU A 6 -13.78 7.90 -2.17
N LYS A 7 -13.80 8.87 -1.24
CA LYS A 7 -13.00 8.90 -0.01
C LYS A 7 -13.75 8.41 1.22
N SER A 8 -14.46 7.29 1.12
CA SER A 8 -15.31 6.75 2.20
C SER A 8 -14.59 6.55 3.55
N ARG A 9 -13.26 6.35 3.54
CA ARG A 9 -12.42 6.21 4.76
C ARG A 9 -11.31 7.24 4.87
N SER A 10 -10.63 7.54 3.77
CA SER A 10 -9.45 8.42 3.75
C SER A 10 -9.76 9.90 4.01
N ALA A 11 -11.03 10.33 3.85
CA ALA A 11 -11.47 11.67 4.23
C ALA A 11 -11.17 11.95 5.73
N ALA A 12 -11.36 10.97 6.61
CA ALA A 12 -11.11 11.12 8.04
C ALA A 12 -9.64 11.44 8.40
N LEU A 13 -8.69 11.16 7.49
CA LEU A 13 -7.26 11.46 7.67
C LEU A 13 -6.84 12.77 7.00
N THR A 14 -7.58 13.23 6.01
CA THR A 14 -7.13 14.27 5.08
C THR A 14 -7.98 15.54 5.15
N GLU A 15 -9.22 15.46 5.65
CA GLU A 15 -10.18 16.57 5.62
C GLU A 15 -10.38 17.22 6.99
N GLY A 16 -10.65 18.53 6.97
CA GLY A 16 -10.87 19.34 8.16
C GLY A 16 -9.59 19.95 8.78
N PRO A 17 -9.74 21.06 9.53
CA PRO A 17 -8.60 21.74 10.18
C PRO A 17 -7.86 20.84 11.19
N SER A 18 -8.60 20.02 11.94
CA SER A 18 -8.03 19.12 12.96
C SER A 18 -7.10 18.04 12.39
N ARG A 19 -7.12 17.82 11.07
CA ARG A 19 -6.24 16.87 10.37
C ARG A 19 -4.98 17.51 9.77
N ALA A 20 -4.69 18.78 10.08
CA ALA A 20 -3.46 19.44 9.63
C ALA A 20 -2.17 18.66 10.00
N PRO A 21 -2.02 18.09 11.22
CA PRO A 21 -0.82 17.32 11.56
C PRO A 21 -0.66 16.04 10.73
N ALA A 22 -1.76 15.33 10.47
CA ALA A 22 -1.75 14.13 9.64
C ALA A 22 -1.33 14.45 8.20
N ARG A 23 -1.89 15.52 7.62
CA ARG A 23 -1.48 16.00 6.30
C ARG A 23 -0.02 16.41 6.26
N ALA A 24 0.52 17.03 7.31
CA ALA A 24 1.93 17.40 7.38
C ALA A 24 2.85 16.17 7.29
N MET A 25 2.52 15.08 7.99
CA MET A 25 3.28 13.82 7.91
C MET A 25 3.18 13.17 6.52
N LEU A 26 1.99 13.18 5.91
CA LEU A 26 1.81 12.67 4.54
C LEU A 26 2.60 13.51 3.52
N LYS A 27 2.62 14.83 3.68
CA LYS A 27 3.45 15.71 2.85
C LYS A 27 4.94 15.45 3.02
N ALA A 28 5.40 15.22 4.25
CA ALA A 28 6.78 14.82 4.52
C ALA A 28 7.14 13.47 3.88
N ALA A 29 6.18 12.56 3.72
CA ALA A 29 6.34 11.30 3.00
C ALA A 29 6.31 11.45 1.46
N GLY A 30 6.11 12.66 0.94
CA GLY A 30 6.16 12.96 -0.49
C GLY A 30 4.81 13.08 -1.20
N PHE A 31 3.69 13.10 -0.47
CA PHE A 31 2.37 13.37 -1.05
C PHE A 31 2.11 14.87 -1.20
N ASP A 32 1.53 15.31 -2.31
CA ASP A 32 1.14 16.72 -2.50
C ASP A 32 -0.35 16.98 -2.14
N ASP A 33 -0.81 18.22 -2.31
CA ASP A 33 -2.21 18.56 -2.04
C ASP A 33 -3.21 17.87 -2.97
N GLU A 34 -2.82 17.57 -4.21
CA GLU A 34 -3.68 16.85 -5.17
C GLU A 34 -3.79 15.37 -4.82
N ASP A 35 -2.70 14.76 -4.37
CA ASP A 35 -2.68 13.39 -3.85
C ASP A 35 -3.64 13.23 -2.67
N LEU A 36 -3.69 14.20 -1.75
CA LEU A 36 -4.54 14.13 -0.55
C LEU A 36 -6.02 14.45 -0.83
N LYS A 37 -6.34 15.01 -2.00
CA LYS A 37 -7.72 15.18 -2.49
C LYS A 37 -8.30 13.92 -3.11
N ARG A 38 -7.46 12.95 -3.47
CA ARG A 38 -7.84 11.67 -4.10
C ARG A 38 -8.06 10.56 -3.06
N PRO A 39 -8.74 9.46 -3.41
CA PRO A 39 -8.80 8.29 -2.54
C PRO A 39 -7.41 7.68 -2.35
N LEU A 40 -6.99 7.55 -1.08
CA LEU A 40 -5.80 6.79 -0.71
C LEU A 40 -6.06 5.30 -0.88
N ILE A 41 -5.21 4.62 -1.67
CA ILE A 41 -5.29 3.19 -1.96
C ILE A 41 -4.09 2.49 -1.35
N GLY A 42 -4.32 1.66 -0.34
CA GLY A 42 -3.29 0.81 0.24
C GLY A 42 -2.84 -0.28 -0.74
N VAL A 43 -1.54 -0.39 -1.00
CA VAL A 43 -0.94 -1.48 -1.79
C VAL A 43 -0.18 -2.37 -0.81
N ALA A 44 -0.82 -3.45 -0.38
CA ALA A 44 -0.21 -4.46 0.49
C ALA A 44 0.70 -5.36 -0.34
N ASN A 45 2.00 -5.26 -0.12
CA ASN A 45 3.01 -6.04 -0.81
C ASN A 45 3.57 -7.13 0.11
N THR A 46 4.06 -8.23 -0.46
CA THR A 46 4.76 -9.32 0.23
C THR A 46 6.14 -9.54 -0.37
N TRP A 47 6.71 -8.52 -1.01
CA TRP A 47 8.04 -8.59 -1.57
C TRP A 47 9.06 -8.92 -0.48
N ILE A 48 9.88 -9.92 -0.76
CA ILE A 48 10.98 -10.35 0.08
C ILE A 48 12.02 -11.06 -0.79
N GLU A 49 13.28 -11.04 -0.37
CA GLU A 49 14.41 -11.62 -1.11
C GLU A 49 14.75 -13.05 -0.67
N ILE A 50 14.05 -13.59 0.33
CA ILE A 50 14.34 -14.92 0.88
C ILE A 50 13.95 -16.08 -0.05
N GLY A 51 13.21 -15.84 -1.13
CA GLY A 51 12.78 -16.87 -2.06
C GLY A 51 12.23 -16.31 -3.37
N PRO A 52 12.16 -17.13 -4.44
CA PRO A 52 11.80 -16.65 -5.77
C PRO A 52 10.32 -16.25 -5.90
N CYS A 53 9.44 -16.81 -5.07
CA CYS A 53 7.99 -16.63 -5.14
C CYS A 53 7.57 -15.15 -5.06
N ASN A 54 8.28 -14.34 -4.28
CA ASN A 54 7.89 -12.96 -3.98
C ASN A 54 8.91 -11.91 -4.46
N LEU A 55 10.07 -12.35 -4.96
CA LEU A 55 11.18 -11.48 -5.38
C LEU A 55 10.76 -10.40 -6.40
N HIS A 56 9.86 -10.75 -7.32
CA HIS A 56 9.41 -9.88 -8.41
C HIS A 56 8.31 -8.89 -7.98
N LEU A 57 7.73 -9.03 -6.79
CA LEU A 57 6.56 -8.24 -6.39
C LEU A 57 6.86 -6.76 -6.17
N ARG A 58 8.12 -6.38 -5.92
CA ARG A 58 8.53 -4.96 -5.88
C ARG A 58 8.34 -4.26 -7.24
N GLN A 59 8.63 -4.96 -8.33
CA GLN A 59 8.45 -4.44 -9.69
C GLN A 59 6.96 -4.40 -10.06
N LEU A 60 6.20 -5.44 -9.69
CA LEU A 60 4.76 -5.50 -9.91
C LEU A 60 4.05 -4.35 -9.19
N SER A 61 4.39 -4.13 -7.92
CA SER A 61 3.84 -3.03 -7.12
C SER A 61 4.09 -1.66 -7.76
N ALA A 62 5.28 -1.43 -8.36
CA ALA A 62 5.53 -0.20 -9.10
C ALA A 62 4.54 0.02 -10.26
N GLN A 63 4.13 -1.03 -10.97
CA GLN A 63 3.13 -0.95 -12.05
C GLN A 63 1.72 -0.75 -11.50
N VAL A 64 1.35 -1.46 -10.41
CA VAL A 64 0.06 -1.26 -9.71
C VAL A 64 -0.09 0.20 -9.28
N LYS A 65 0.95 0.79 -8.68
CA LYS A 65 0.97 2.20 -8.25
C LYS A 65 0.83 3.18 -9.43
N LYS A 66 1.32 2.84 -10.63
CA LYS A 66 1.08 3.65 -11.83
C LYS A 66 -0.38 3.58 -12.27
N GLY A 67 -0.97 2.38 -12.29
CA GLY A 67 -2.38 2.18 -12.61
C GLY A 67 -3.32 2.93 -11.67
N ILE A 68 -3.06 2.88 -10.37
CA ILE A 68 -3.84 3.63 -9.36
C ILE A 68 -3.82 5.14 -9.64
N ARG A 69 -2.63 5.69 -9.93
CA ARG A 69 -2.51 7.12 -10.27
C ARG A 69 -3.27 7.47 -11.54
N ALA A 70 -3.15 6.65 -12.59
CA ALA A 70 -3.87 6.83 -13.85
C ALA A 70 -5.40 6.79 -13.66
N ALA A 71 -5.89 6.00 -12.71
CA ALA A 71 -7.31 5.92 -12.34
C ALA A 71 -7.77 7.03 -11.37
N GLY A 72 -6.90 7.99 -11.01
CA GLY A 72 -7.25 9.11 -10.12
C GLY A 72 -7.19 8.78 -8.63
N GLY A 73 -6.48 7.72 -8.22
CA GLY A 73 -6.19 7.40 -6.83
C GLY A 73 -4.76 7.75 -6.41
N THR A 74 -4.51 7.73 -5.10
CA THR A 74 -3.18 7.97 -4.52
C THR A 74 -2.68 6.68 -3.87
N PRO A 75 -1.69 6.00 -4.44
CA PRO A 75 -1.22 4.73 -3.90
C PRO A 75 -0.31 4.94 -2.68
N MET A 76 -0.52 4.15 -1.64
CA MET A 76 0.33 4.06 -0.46
C MET A 76 0.73 2.60 -0.26
N GLU A 77 1.97 2.28 -0.59
CA GLU A 77 2.49 0.92 -0.47
C GLU A 77 3.01 0.66 0.94
N PHE A 78 2.70 -0.51 1.46
CA PHE A 78 3.32 -1.07 2.66
C PHE A 78 3.63 -2.55 2.41
N ASN A 79 4.55 -3.12 3.17
CA ASN A 79 4.96 -4.50 3.01
C ASN A 79 4.55 -5.33 4.24
N THR A 80 4.28 -6.61 4.02
CA THR A 80 4.06 -7.60 5.08
C THR A 80 4.95 -8.82 4.89
N VAL A 81 5.05 -9.65 5.93
CA VAL A 81 5.88 -10.85 5.93
C VAL A 81 5.36 -11.92 4.96
N SER A 82 6.28 -12.73 4.46
CA SER A 82 6.02 -13.93 3.69
C SER A 82 7.16 -14.91 3.94
N ILE A 83 6.90 -16.19 3.75
CA ILE A 83 7.84 -17.29 3.92
C ILE A 83 7.89 -18.12 2.63
N SER A 84 8.91 -18.97 2.49
CA SER A 84 9.00 -19.88 1.36
C SER A 84 8.90 -21.32 1.85
N ASP A 85 7.75 -21.95 1.58
CA ASP A 85 7.54 -23.38 1.86
C ASP A 85 8.68 -24.20 1.28
N GLY A 86 9.05 -23.94 0.02
CA GLY A 86 10.13 -24.66 -0.67
C GLY A 86 11.47 -24.64 0.05
N ILE A 87 11.75 -23.61 0.84
CA ILE A 87 12.98 -23.49 1.64
C ILE A 87 12.78 -24.07 3.05
N THR A 88 11.60 -23.93 3.65
CA THR A 88 11.33 -24.44 5.00
C THR A 88 11.03 -25.94 5.03
N MET A 89 10.70 -26.56 3.89
CA MET A 89 10.40 -27.99 3.77
C MET A 89 11.46 -28.86 4.45
N GLY A 90 11.02 -29.76 5.34
CA GLY A 90 11.90 -30.70 6.06
C GLY A 90 12.63 -30.13 7.28
N SER A 91 12.31 -28.89 7.71
CA SER A 91 12.89 -28.24 8.89
C SER A 91 11.82 -27.87 9.94
N GLU A 92 12.25 -27.46 11.14
CA GLU A 92 11.34 -26.90 12.16
C GLU A 92 10.60 -25.65 11.66
N GLY A 93 11.16 -24.93 10.67
CA GLY A 93 10.56 -23.73 10.07
C GLY A 93 9.20 -23.98 9.42
N MET A 94 8.89 -25.21 9.01
CA MET A 94 7.59 -25.57 8.43
C MET A 94 6.43 -25.38 9.42
N ARG A 95 6.69 -25.28 10.73
CA ARG A 95 5.66 -24.96 11.75
C ARG A 95 5.14 -23.52 11.65
N ALA A 96 5.85 -22.66 10.93
CA ALA A 96 5.51 -21.26 10.71
C ALA A 96 5.18 -20.95 9.23
N SER A 97 4.95 -21.99 8.41
CA SER A 97 4.46 -21.87 7.03
C SER A 97 2.98 -21.54 6.97
#